data_AF-A0A537ZQH1-F1
#
_entry.id   AF-A0A537ZQH1-F1
#
_cell.length_a   1.000
_cell.length_b   1.000
_cell.length_c   1.000
_cell.angle_alpha   90.00
_cell.angle_beta   90.00
_cell.angle_gamma   90.00
#
_symmetry.space_group_name_H-M   'P 1'
#
loop_
_entity.id
_entity.type
_entity.pdbx_description
1 polymer ?
#
loop_
_entity_poly.entity_id
_entity_poly.type
_entity_poly.pdbx_seq_one_letter_code
_entity_poly.pdbx_strand_id
1 'polypeptide(L)'
;MTAGPVTIEAPPRPEARTNGAPAPARPAKKRMLIIVNPYATTVSDRLKNLVVYALQGRYDVEAVLTEAQHHATEIGREACEGGYDIVVAFGGDGTLNEVANGLAG
;
A
#
# COMPACT_ATOMS: atom_id res chain seq x y z
N MET A 1 20.73 -4.10 -15.54
CA MET A 1 20.05 -2.82 -15.24
C MET A 1 18.92 -3.15 -14.28
N THR A 2 19.19 -3.08 -12.97
CA THR A 2 18.17 -3.31 -11.95
C THR A 2 17.36 -2.02 -11.80
N ALA A 3 16.08 -2.06 -12.19
CA ALA A 3 15.15 -1.02 -11.79
C ALA A 3 15.04 -1.09 -10.26
N GLY A 4 15.48 -0.06 -9.56
CA GLY A 4 15.28 0.06 -8.11
C GLY A 4 13.78 0.10 -7.77
N PRO A 5 13.42 -0.06 -6.49
CA PRO A 5 12.03 -0.03 -6.06
C PRO A 5 11.39 1.29 -6.51
N VAL A 6 10.30 1.17 -7.27
CA VAL A 6 9.45 2.32 -7.60
C VAL A 6 8.57 2.58 -6.39
N THR A 7 9.09 3.32 -5.42
CA THR A 7 8.29 3.90 -4.35
C THR A 7 7.45 5.00 -4.95
N ILE A 8 6.15 4.77 -5.09
CA ILE A 8 5.22 5.87 -5.35
C ILE A 8 4.98 6.51 -3.98
N GLU A 9 5.74 7.58 -3.69
CA GLU A 9 5.57 8.37 -2.47
C GLU A 9 4.11 8.82 -2.35
N ALA A 10 3.53 8.60 -1.17
CA ALA A 10 2.24 9.16 -0.80
C ALA A 10 2.28 10.69 -0.95
N PRO A 11 1.15 11.34 -1.29
CA PRO A 11 1.08 12.79 -1.30
C PRO A 11 1.51 13.35 0.07
N PRO A 12 2.21 14.50 0.11
CA PRO A 12 2.64 15.09 1.37
C PRO A 12 1.43 15.30 2.29
N ARG A 13 1.60 14.96 3.58
CA ARG A 13 0.58 15.14 4.61
C ARG A 13 -0.08 16.52 4.43
N PRO A 14 -1.42 16.64 4.46
CA PRO A 14 -2.02 17.95 4.59
C PRO A 14 -1.54 18.54 5.92
N GLU A 15 -0.63 19.49 5.83
CA GLU A 15 -0.09 20.23 6.95
C GLU A 15 -1.28 20.79 7.73
N ALA A 16 -1.35 20.47 9.03
CA ALA A 16 -2.39 20.98 9.90
C ALA A 16 -2.34 22.51 9.84
N ARG A 17 -3.24 23.12 9.07
CA ARG A 17 -3.29 24.56 8.89
C ARG A 17 -3.67 25.18 10.22
N THR A 18 -2.68 25.72 10.93
CA THR A 18 -2.90 26.59 12.08
C THR A 18 -3.30 27.96 11.53
N ASN A 19 -4.59 28.19 11.31
CA ASN A 19 -5.26 29.49 11.51
C ASN A 19 -6.71 29.47 11.00
N GLY A 20 -7.63 29.83 11.91
CA GLY A 20 -8.99 30.32 11.59
C GLY A 20 -10.02 29.22 11.33
N ALA A 21 -10.97 29.08 12.27
CA ALA A 21 -12.22 28.30 12.26
C ALA A 21 -12.25 27.01 11.41
N PRO A 22 -12.42 25.81 12.01
CA PRO A 22 -12.42 24.57 11.23
C PRO A 22 -13.59 24.58 10.24
N ALA A 23 -13.29 24.74 8.95
CA ALA A 23 -14.12 24.17 7.91
C ALA A 23 -14.32 22.69 8.26
N PRO A 24 -15.52 22.10 8.09
CA PRO A 24 -15.73 20.70 8.42
C PRO A 24 -14.68 19.88 7.68
N ALA A 25 -13.71 19.33 8.43
CA ALA A 25 -12.63 18.56 7.87
C ALA A 25 -13.27 17.42 7.09
N ARG A 26 -13.05 17.39 5.77
CA ARG A 26 -13.41 16.23 4.96
C ARG A 26 -12.81 15.02 5.70
N PRO A 27 -13.59 13.96 6.00
CA PRO A 27 -13.04 12.84 6.76
C PRO A 27 -11.76 12.39 6.06
N ALA A 28 -10.66 12.36 6.82
CA ALA A 28 -9.37 11.97 6.30
C ALA A 28 -9.52 10.58 5.67
N LYS A 29 -9.03 10.42 4.43
CA LYS A 29 -9.08 9.13 3.77
C LYS A 29 -8.28 8.13 4.61
N LYS A 30 -8.84 6.93 4.81
CA LYS A 30 -8.10 5.82 5.44
C LYS A 30 -6.85 5.50 4.61
N ARG A 31 -5.76 5.17 5.29
CA ARG A 31 -4.49 4.78 4.68
C ARG A 31 -4.51 3.31 4.30
N MET A 32 -4.11 3.00 3.07
CA MET A 32 -4.10 1.67 2.51
C MET A 32 -2.73 1.36 1.92
N LEU A 33 -2.14 0.24 2.34
CA LEU A 33 -0.95 -0.33 1.70
C LEU A 33 -1.36 -1.48 0.77
N ILE A 34 -0.86 -1.48 -0.46
CA ILE A 34 -1.00 -2.58 -1.41
C ILE A 34 0.37 -3.22 -1.60
N ILE A 35 0.51 -4.47 -1.18
CA ILE A 35 1.73 -5.27 -1.34
C ILE A 35 1.58 -6.10 -2.62
N VAL A 36 2.37 -5.78 -3.63
CA VAL A 36 2.24 -6.31 -4.99
C VAL A 36 3.35 -7.31 -5.26
N ASN A 37 3.00 -8.55 -5.61
CA ASN A 37 3.97 -9.49 -6.17
C ASN A 37 3.97 -9.42 -7.70
N PRO A 38 4.94 -8.72 -8.34
CA PRO A 38 4.98 -8.58 -9.79
C PRO A 38 5.27 -9.92 -10.52
N TYR A 39 5.74 -10.94 -9.80
CA TYR A 39 6.05 -12.25 -10.34
C TYR A 39 4.88 -13.23 -10.27
N ALA A 40 3.75 -12.85 -9.66
CA ALA A 40 2.56 -13.68 -9.63
C ALA A 40 1.90 -13.73 -11.02
N THR A 41 1.49 -14.93 -11.46
CA THR A 41 0.93 -15.16 -12.81
C THR A 41 -0.38 -14.41 -13.09
N THR A 42 -1.09 -14.00 -12.03
CA THR A 42 -2.35 -13.24 -12.09
C THR A 42 -2.14 -11.73 -12.13
N VAL A 43 -0.91 -11.25 -11.93
CA VAL A 43 -0.59 -9.83 -11.85
C VAL A 43 -0.02 -9.36 -13.20
N SER A 44 -0.50 -8.21 -13.65
CA SER A 44 0.08 -7.47 -14.77
C SER A 44 0.18 -6.00 -14.39
N ASP A 45 1.08 -5.25 -15.01
CA ASP A 45 1.18 -3.80 -14.78
C ASP A 45 -0.15 -3.08 -15.07
N ARG A 46 -0.89 -3.53 -16.08
CA ARG A 46 -2.21 -2.99 -16.39
C ARG A 46 -3.19 -3.18 -15.23
N LEU A 47 -3.25 -4.39 -14.67
CA LEU A 47 -4.15 -4.69 -13.56
C LEU A 47 -3.71 -3.94 -12.29
N LYS A 48 -2.41 -3.90 -12.00
CA LYS A 48 -1.83 -3.11 -10.91
C LYS A 48 -2.25 -1.65 -10.98
N ASN A 49 -2.02 -1.01 -12.11
CA ASN A 49 -2.33 0.41 -12.29
C ASN A 49 -3.84 0.67 -12.18
N LEU A 50 -4.68 -0.24 -12.70
CA LEU A 50 -6.13 -0.14 -12.58
C LEU A 50 -6.58 -0.21 -11.12
N VAL A 51 -6.07 -1.18 -10.35
CA VAL A 51 -6.42 -1.36 -8.93
C VAL A 51 -5.98 -0.15 -8.11
N VAL A 52 -4.73 0.31 -8.28
CA VAL A 52 -4.21 1.50 -7.58
C VAL A 52 -5.07 2.73 -7.90
N TYR A 53 -5.33 2.99 -9.18
CA TYR A 53 -6.12 4.14 -9.61
C TYR A 53 -7.55 4.10 -9.04
N ALA A 54 -8.21 2.95 -9.08
CA ALA A 54 -9.56 2.79 -8.54
C ALA A 54 -9.63 3.05 -7.02
N LEU A 55 -8.60 2.64 -6.27
CA LEU A 55 -8.56 2.76 -4.82
C LEU A 55 -8.18 4.17 -4.35
N GLN A 56 -7.33 4.89 -5.11
CA GLN A 56 -6.94 6.28 -4.82
C GLN A 56 -8.16 7.24 -4.76
N GLY A 57 -9.28 6.90 -5.40
CA GLY A 57 -10.52 7.66 -5.29
C GLY A 57 -11.08 7.72 -3.86
N ARG A 58 -10.83 6.70 -3.03
CA ARG A 58 -11.42 6.52 -1.69
C ARG A 58 -10.41 6.48 -0.55
N TYR A 59 -9.20 5.99 -0.81
CA TYR A 59 -8.15 5.78 0.17
C TYR A 59 -6.92 6.65 -0.13
N ASP A 60 -6.08 6.85 0.88
CA ASP A 60 -4.70 7.28 0.69
C ASP A 60 -3.86 6.02 0.45
N VAL A 61 -3.50 5.78 -0.81
CA VAL A 61 -2.98 4.48 -1.27
C VAL A 61 -1.49 4.56 -1.50
N GLU A 62 -0.77 3.65 -0.86
CA GLU A 62 0.63 3.34 -1.13
C GLU A 62 0.72 1.93 -1.74
N ALA A 63 1.59 1.74 -2.73
CA ALA A 63 1.82 0.44 -3.35
C ALA A 63 3.30 0.10 -3.35
N VAL A 64 3.64 -1.07 -2.83
CA VAL A 64 5.02 -1.56 -2.71
C VAL A 64 5.14 -2.88 -3.47
N LEU A 65 6.20 -3.03 -4.26
CA LEU A 65 6.48 -4.25 -5.00
C LEU A 65 7.38 -5.16 -4.16
N THR A 66 7.05 -6.43 -4.07
CA THR A 66 7.95 -7.43 -3.50
C THR A 66 9.11 -7.69 -4.45
N GLU A 67 10.30 -7.85 -3.91
CA GLU A 67 11.53 -8.05 -4.68
C GLU A 67 11.98 -9.52 -4.70
N ALA A 68 11.62 -10.28 -3.66
CA ALA A 68 12.00 -11.68 -3.48
C ALA A 68 10.93 -12.45 -2.70
N GLN A 69 11.08 -13.76 -2.61
CA GLN A 69 10.28 -14.61 -1.73
C GLN A 69 10.42 -14.15 -0.27
N HIS A 70 9.35 -14.23 0.52
CA HIS A 70 9.27 -13.78 1.91
C HIS A 70 9.29 -12.26 2.14
N HIS A 71 9.57 -11.45 1.12
CA HIS A 71 9.58 -9.99 1.26
C HIS A 71 8.19 -9.44 1.63
N ALA A 72 7.09 -10.08 1.20
CA ALA A 72 5.75 -9.64 1.64
C ALA A 72 5.50 -9.85 3.14
N THR A 73 6.19 -10.80 3.78
CA THR A 73 6.15 -10.98 5.25
C THR A 73 6.81 -9.80 5.95
N GLU A 74 7.99 -9.37 5.47
CA GLU A 74 8.73 -8.23 6.01
C GLU A 74 7.90 -6.93 5.88
N ILE A 75 7.38 -6.66 4.70
CA ILE A 75 6.51 -5.50 4.45
C ILE A 75 5.24 -5.57 5.32
N GLY A 76 4.65 -6.76 5.48
CA GLY A 76 3.48 -6.95 6.34
C GLY A 76 3.77 -6.59 7.80
N ARG A 77 4.94 -6.97 8.31
CA ARG A 77 5.40 -6.63 9.66
C ARG A 77 5.60 -5.12 9.82
N GLU A 78 6.26 -4.48 8.85
CA GLU A 78 6.44 -3.02 8.82
C GLU A 78 5.10 -2.28 8.74
N ALA A 79 4.11 -2.85 8.06
CA ALA A 79 2.79 -2.24 7.91
C ALA A 79 2.04 -2.10 9.26
N CYS A 80 2.26 -3.03 10.21
CA CYS A 80 1.71 -2.94 11.56
C CYS A 80 2.26 -1.72 12.32
N GLU A 81 3.50 -1.34 12.06
CA GLU A 81 4.16 -0.18 12.67
C GLU A 81 3.90 1.11 11.85
N GLY A 82 3.64 0.97 10.56
CA GLY A 82 3.47 2.05 9.60
C GLY A 82 2.15 2.82 9.67
N GLY A 83 1.22 2.44 10.56
CA GLY A 83 -0.05 3.15 10.77
C GLY A 83 -0.99 3.09 9.55
N TYR A 84 -1.05 1.94 8.89
CA TYR A 84 -2.02 1.67 7.83
C TYR A 84 -3.33 1.16 8.42
N ASP A 85 -4.46 1.66 7.90
CA ASP A 85 -5.78 1.16 8.30
C ASP A 85 -6.14 -0.14 7.57
N ILE A 86 -5.55 -0.36 6.38
CA ILE A 86 -5.87 -1.46 5.50
C ILE A 86 -4.59 -1.93 4.80
N VAL A 87 -4.38 -3.25 4.75
CA VAL A 87 -3.32 -3.88 3.96
C VAL A 87 -3.97 -4.83 2.95
N VAL A 88 -3.55 -4.70 1.69
CA VAL A 88 -4.05 -5.50 0.56
C VAL A 88 -2.89 -6.33 0.01
N ALA A 89 -3.03 -7.65 0.02
CA ALA A 89 -2.16 -8.54 -0.72
C ALA A 89 -2.61 -8.59 -2.19
N PHE A 90 -1.73 -8.24 -3.12
CA PHE A 90 -2.02 -8.27 -4.55
C PHE A 90 -1.04 -9.21 -5.27
N GLY A 91 -1.46 -10.45 -5.42
CA GLY A 91 -0.67 -11.56 -5.96
C GLY A 91 -1.49 -12.85 -6.02
N GLY A 92 -0.84 -13.99 -5.79
CA GLY A 92 -1.50 -15.29 -5.59
C GLY A 92 -1.57 -15.70 -4.11
N ASP A 93 -1.99 -16.95 -3.84
CA ASP A 93 -2.13 -17.48 -2.48
C ASP A 93 -0.84 -17.42 -1.66
N GLY A 94 0.32 -17.62 -2.31
CA GLY A 94 1.63 -17.47 -1.65
C GLY A 94 1.86 -16.06 -1.11
N THR A 95 1.53 -15.03 -1.91
CA THR A 95 1.63 -13.63 -1.48
C THR A 95 0.64 -13.32 -0.36
N LEU A 96 -0.59 -13.83 -0.44
CA LEU A 96 -1.57 -13.70 0.63
C LEU A 96 -1.03 -14.30 1.94
N ASN A 97 -0.46 -15.50 1.88
CA ASN A 97 0.10 -16.19 3.04
C ASN A 97 1.28 -15.42 3.64
N GLU A 98 2.20 -14.90 2.83
CA GLU A 98 3.31 -14.06 3.32
C GLU A 98 2.80 -12.81 4.04
N VAL A 99 1.87 -12.07 3.42
CA VAL A 99 1.28 -10.87 4.05
C VAL A 99 0.57 -11.23 5.36
N ALA A 100 -0.24 -12.29 5.37
CA ALA A 100 -0.96 -12.71 6.57
C ALA A 100 0.00 -13.07 7.73
N ASN A 101 1.09 -13.78 7.44
CA ASN A 101 2.10 -14.11 8.45
C ASN A 101 2.83 -12.85 8.95
N GLY A 102 3.16 -11.91 8.06
CA GLY A 102 3.76 -10.63 8.46
C GLY A 102 2.89 -9.81 9.40
N LEU A 103 1.56 -9.81 9.15
CA LEU A 103 0.58 -9.11 9.99
C LEU A 103 0.31 -9.84 11.33
N ALA A 104 0.44 -11.17 11.37
CA ALA A 104 0.19 -11.97 12.57
C ALA A 104 1.31 -11.86 13.62
N GLY A 105 2.54 -11.58 13.19
CA GLY A 105 3.71 -11.36 14.06
C GLY A 105 4.67 -12.53 14.15
#